data_AF-A0A6N1DUM4-F1
#
_entry.id   AF-A0A6N1DUM4-F1
#
_cell.length_a   1.000
_cell.length_b   1.000
_cell.length_c   1.000
_cell.angle_alpha   90.00
_cell.angle_beta   90.00
_cell.angle_gamma   90.00
#
_symmetry.space_group_name_H-M   'P 1'
#
loop_
_entity.id
_entity.type
_entity.pdbx_description
1 polymer ?
#
loop_
_entity_poly.entity_id
_entity_poly.type
_entity_poly.pdbx_seq_one_letter_code
_entity_poly.pdbx_strand_id
1 'polypeptide(L)'
;MKTTNKKTEFNLKRFNLLPKWTIKKMVFVAILIAISVSFTIIAAQLVPIVNLPTYKFSFIGLPVKVSGFIFGPMVGLFVGIVSDFLSLLFIPPAGYNPVYTLATAINGLISGIFGFYFINILKTAYSKEYLIQKTMRKINILSIKYHEAKLRNDDILSEKIALKILELNSKKKYVVSEHALRYQKNIYLFVSILLIILVIATNTLVVLNMPDKVIDNGIIQNRYWLLGIMNIGFVLMVLFILIGRFTLKTNTYINIVPIIVFSAYLELVNVPVLSYADLISLGSGNIKDIFIWISQHILSSPLKIWFNTFVIFFTYSVISKLVNKNENLVY
;
A
#
# COMPACT_ATOMS: atom_id res chain seq x y z
N MET A 1 -8.80 -7.78 -43.96
CA MET A 1 -8.80 -7.09 -42.65
C MET A 1 -8.19 -8.03 -41.62
N LYS A 2 -6.87 -7.96 -41.39
CA LYS A 2 -6.14 -8.87 -40.49
C LYS A 2 -6.45 -8.49 -39.04
N THR A 3 -7.24 -9.29 -38.35
CA THR A 3 -7.42 -9.22 -36.90
C THR A 3 -6.12 -9.67 -36.23
N THR A 4 -5.28 -8.71 -35.84
CA THR A 4 -4.12 -8.94 -34.97
C THR A 4 -4.62 -9.37 -33.60
N ASN A 5 -4.86 -10.67 -33.47
CA ASN A 5 -5.17 -11.34 -32.22
C ASN A 5 -3.89 -11.35 -31.36
N LYS A 6 -3.60 -10.21 -30.72
CA LYS A 6 -2.49 -10.08 -29.77
C LYS A 6 -2.83 -10.96 -28.56
N LYS A 7 -2.42 -12.23 -28.62
CA LYS A 7 -2.35 -13.13 -27.46
C LYS A 7 -1.46 -12.44 -26.43
N THR A 8 -2.08 -11.65 -25.57
CA THR A 8 -1.47 -11.19 -24.33
C THR A 8 -1.54 -12.38 -23.39
N GLU A 9 -0.60 -13.31 -23.55
CA GLU A 9 -0.38 -14.35 -22.55
C GLU A 9 -0.19 -13.67 -21.20
N PHE A 10 -1.00 -14.08 -20.24
CA PHE A 10 -0.89 -13.68 -18.84
C PHE A 10 0.46 -14.15 -18.32
N ASN A 11 1.48 -13.30 -18.45
CA ASN A 11 2.85 -13.64 -18.14
C ASN A 11 3.06 -13.51 -16.64
N LEU A 12 2.99 -14.63 -15.92
CA LEU A 12 3.25 -14.73 -14.48
C LEU A 12 4.65 -14.22 -14.08
N LYS A 13 5.60 -14.09 -15.01
CA LYS A 13 6.92 -13.46 -14.77
C LYS A 13 6.85 -11.95 -14.47
N ARG A 14 5.67 -11.32 -14.55
CA ARG A 14 5.46 -9.91 -14.13
C ARG A 14 5.35 -9.73 -12.60
N PHE A 15 5.19 -10.81 -11.83
CA PHE A 15 5.01 -10.80 -10.37
C PHE A 15 6.31 -11.02 -9.59
N ASN A 16 7.44 -10.49 -10.07
CA ASN A 16 8.68 -10.56 -9.30
C ASN A 16 8.72 -9.49 -8.21
N LEU A 17 9.02 -9.90 -6.98
CA LEU A 17 9.40 -9.03 -5.85
C LEU A 17 10.64 -8.18 -6.16
N LEU A 18 11.47 -8.67 -7.10
CA LEU A 18 12.62 -7.99 -7.68
C LEU A 18 12.28 -7.52 -9.11
N PRO A 19 11.81 -6.28 -9.29
CA PRO A 19 11.52 -5.76 -10.62
C PRO A 19 12.81 -5.73 -11.47
N LYS A 20 12.68 -5.96 -12.77
CA LYS A 20 13.79 -5.69 -13.70
C LYS A 20 14.17 -4.21 -13.60
N TRP A 21 15.43 -3.94 -13.30
CA TRP A 21 16.01 -2.61 -13.27
C TRP A 21 16.21 -2.12 -14.71
N THR A 22 15.42 -1.12 -15.11
CA THR A 22 15.66 -0.39 -16.35
C THR A 22 16.39 0.91 -16.01
N ILE A 23 17.15 1.45 -16.96
CA ILE A 23 17.86 2.74 -16.78
C ILE A 23 16.90 3.82 -16.28
N LYS A 24 15.69 3.90 -16.88
CA LYS A 24 14.63 4.81 -16.43
C LYS A 24 14.27 4.62 -14.95
N LYS A 25 14.08 3.38 -14.48
CA LYS A 25 13.79 3.11 -13.07
C LYS A 25 14.95 3.50 -12.16
N MET A 26 16.20 3.21 -12.55
CA MET A 26 17.38 3.62 -11.80
C MET A 26 17.43 5.15 -11.62
N VAL A 27 17.17 5.91 -12.69
CA VAL A 27 17.14 7.38 -12.64
C VAL A 27 16.05 7.88 -11.69
N PHE A 28 14.82 7.37 -11.78
CA PHE A 28 13.76 7.77 -10.86
C PHE A 28 14.05 7.40 -9.39
N VAL A 29 14.66 6.24 -9.16
CA VAL A 29 15.10 5.81 -7.82
C VAL A 29 16.17 6.76 -7.28
N ALA A 30 17.16 7.13 -8.08
CA ALA A 30 18.20 8.09 -7.70
C ALA A 30 17.60 9.47 -7.38
N ILE A 31 16.67 9.97 -8.19
CA ILE A 31 15.94 11.21 -7.93
C ILE A 31 15.18 11.14 -6.60
N LEU A 32 14.51 10.02 -6.31
CA LEU A 32 13.76 9.85 -5.06
C LEU A 32 14.69 9.77 -3.84
N ILE A 33 15.86 9.14 -3.95
CA ILE A 33 16.88 9.16 -2.90
C ILE A 33 17.34 10.60 -2.67
N ALA A 34 17.67 11.35 -3.73
CA ALA A 34 18.10 12.75 -3.61
C ALA A 34 17.02 13.63 -2.97
N ILE A 35 15.75 13.49 -3.38
CA ILE A 35 14.62 14.21 -2.77
C ILE A 35 14.50 13.83 -1.28
N SER A 36 14.63 12.55 -0.94
CA SER A 36 14.58 12.09 0.45
C SER A 36 15.65 12.74 1.31
N VAL A 37 16.90 12.72 0.84
CA VAL A 37 18.04 13.32 1.56
C VAL A 37 17.88 14.83 1.68
N SER A 38 17.49 15.52 0.61
CA SER A 38 17.24 16.97 0.66
C SER A 38 16.11 17.33 1.62
N PHE A 39 15.03 16.54 1.66
CA PHE A 39 13.94 16.73 2.62
C PHE A 39 14.42 16.54 4.06
N THR A 40 15.27 15.54 4.32
CA THR A 40 15.91 15.36 5.63
C THR A 40 16.69 16.60 6.05
N ILE A 41 17.50 17.15 5.14
CA ILE A 41 18.35 18.31 5.40
C ILE A 41 17.52 19.54 5.75
N ILE A 42 16.56 19.86 4.88
CA ILE A 42 15.70 21.04 5.04
C ILE A 42 14.84 20.91 6.31
N ALA A 43 14.23 19.75 6.54
CA ALA A 43 13.35 19.54 7.69
C ALA A 43 14.09 19.64 9.02
N ALA A 44 15.33 19.13 9.10
CA ALA A 44 16.16 19.24 10.29
C ALA A 44 16.63 20.67 10.59
N GLN A 45 16.79 21.51 9.56
CA GLN A 45 17.26 22.90 9.72
C GLN A 45 16.12 23.89 10.00
N LEU A 46 14.95 23.70 9.38
CA LEU A 46 13.86 24.70 9.45
C LEU A 46 12.93 24.53 10.65
N VAL A 47 12.82 23.33 11.22
CA VAL A 47 11.79 23.06 12.22
C VAL A 47 12.44 22.50 13.49
N PRO A 48 12.64 23.33 14.54
CA PRO A 48 13.16 22.86 15.83
C PRO A 48 12.32 21.73 16.45
N ILE A 49 11.01 21.70 16.17
CA ILE A 49 10.07 20.64 16.59
C ILE A 49 10.35 19.31 15.88
N VAL A 50 10.94 19.30 14.69
CA VAL A 50 11.31 18.09 13.94
C VAL A 50 12.58 17.44 14.52
N ASN A 51 13.22 18.05 15.52
CA ASN A 51 14.24 17.36 16.32
C ASN A 51 13.61 16.34 17.29
N LEU A 52 12.30 16.38 17.52
CA LEU A 52 11.60 15.27 18.17
C LEU A 52 11.52 14.08 17.21
N PRO A 53 12.09 12.90 17.57
CA PRO A 53 12.20 11.76 16.66
C PRO A 53 10.87 11.38 16.00
N THR A 54 9.78 11.38 16.77
CA THR A 54 8.43 11.03 16.30
C THR A 54 7.99 11.80 15.04
N TYR A 55 8.23 13.12 14.99
CA TYR A 55 7.83 13.97 13.87
C TYR A 55 8.84 13.92 12.72
N LYS A 56 10.13 13.78 13.05
CA LYS A 56 11.24 13.55 12.11
C LYS A 56 10.97 12.40 11.16
N PHE A 57 10.62 11.23 11.70
CA PHE A 57 10.43 10.02 10.90
C PHE A 57 9.19 10.05 10.01
N SER A 58 8.17 10.84 10.37
CA SER A 58 6.95 10.91 9.56
C SER A 58 7.15 11.69 8.26
N PHE A 59 7.89 12.80 8.30
CA PHE A 59 8.11 13.68 7.15
C PHE A 59 9.24 13.19 6.22
N ILE A 60 10.33 12.66 6.81
CA ILE A 60 11.51 12.22 6.07
C ILE A 60 11.26 10.92 5.29
N GLY A 61 10.46 10.01 5.84
CA GLY A 61 10.17 8.73 5.21
C GLY A 61 9.23 8.80 4.00
N LEU A 62 8.71 9.97 3.62
CA LEU A 62 7.69 10.07 2.57
C LEU A 62 8.19 9.65 1.17
N PRO A 63 9.34 10.16 0.67
CA PRO A 63 9.86 9.72 -0.62
C PRO A 63 10.22 8.23 -0.64
N VAL A 64 10.70 7.71 0.49
CA VAL A 64 10.97 6.26 0.69
C VAL A 64 9.69 5.44 0.60
N LYS A 65 8.60 5.87 1.26
CA LYS A 65 7.30 5.18 1.19
C LYS A 65 6.76 5.19 -0.24
N VAL A 66 6.87 6.32 -0.95
CA VAL A 66 6.41 6.44 -2.34
C VAL A 66 7.27 5.59 -3.29
N SER A 67 8.59 5.54 -3.09
CA SER A 67 9.48 4.71 -3.90
C SER A 67 9.15 3.23 -3.76
N GLY A 68 8.93 2.76 -2.53
CA GLY A 68 8.46 1.39 -2.27
C GLY A 68 7.13 1.11 -2.96
N PHE A 69 6.14 1.99 -2.77
CA PHE A 69 4.80 1.80 -3.31
C PHE A 69 4.76 1.75 -4.85
N ILE A 70 5.60 2.54 -5.55
CA ILE A 70 5.66 2.58 -7.02
C ILE A 70 6.56 1.49 -7.60
N PHE A 71 7.75 1.30 -7.03
CA PHE A 71 8.79 0.45 -7.63
C PHE A 71 8.84 -0.95 -7.02
N GLY A 72 8.18 -1.19 -5.89
CA GLY A 72 8.09 -2.48 -5.23
C GLY A 72 8.91 -2.57 -3.93
N PRO A 73 8.74 -3.66 -3.17
CA PRO A 73 9.22 -3.77 -1.78
C PRO A 73 10.74 -3.71 -1.65
N MET A 74 11.47 -4.42 -2.52
CA MET A 74 12.94 -4.47 -2.43
C MET A 74 13.59 -3.14 -2.82
N VAL A 75 13.00 -2.42 -3.77
CA VAL A 75 13.45 -1.08 -4.14
C VAL A 75 13.18 -0.11 -3.00
N GLY A 76 12.00 -0.18 -2.37
CA GLY A 76 11.68 0.63 -1.20
C GLY A 76 12.63 0.40 -0.02
N LEU A 77 12.93 -0.86 0.29
CA LEU A 77 13.92 -1.21 1.32
C LEU A 77 15.29 -0.61 1.01
N PHE A 78 15.78 -0.80 -0.22
CA PHE A 78 17.07 -0.26 -0.66
C PHE A 78 17.12 1.26 -0.57
N VAL A 79 16.08 1.94 -1.06
CA VAL A 79 15.97 3.41 -0.98
C VAL A 79 15.97 3.88 0.47
N GLY A 80 15.26 3.20 1.37
CA GLY A 80 15.24 3.53 2.79
C GLY A 80 16.65 3.49 3.40
N ILE A 81 17.36 2.37 3.23
CA ILE A 81 18.72 2.18 3.74
C ILE A 81 19.66 3.26 3.18
N VAL A 82 19.71 3.43 1.86
CA VAL A 82 20.65 4.36 1.22
C VAL A 82 20.33 5.81 1.57
N SER A 83 19.05 6.19 1.59
CA SER A 83 18.64 7.55 1.93
C SER A 83 19.00 7.93 3.36
N ASP A 84 18.89 6.99 4.29
CA ASP A 84 19.25 7.22 5.69
C ASP A 84 20.76 7.34 5.84
N PHE A 85 21.55 6.40 5.27
CA PHE A 85 23.02 6.48 5.27
C PHE A 85 23.55 7.79 4.67
N LEU A 86 23.00 8.23 3.54
CA LEU A 86 23.39 9.50 2.93
C LEU A 86 22.98 10.69 3.81
N SER A 87 21.79 10.65 4.42
CA SER A 87 21.34 11.72 5.32
C SER A 87 22.24 11.87 6.54
N LEU A 88 22.75 10.76 7.07
CA LEU A 88 23.68 10.74 8.22
C LEU A 88 25.03 11.42 7.89
N LEU A 89 25.48 11.38 6.63
CA LEU A 89 26.71 12.07 6.21
C LEU A 89 26.56 13.60 6.25
N PHE A 90 25.37 14.13 5.95
CA PHE A 90 25.12 15.56 5.95
C PHE A 90 24.67 16.09 7.31
N ILE A 91 23.93 15.28 8.07
CA ILE A 91 23.44 15.62 9.42
C ILE A 91 23.84 14.48 10.35
N PRO A 92 25.09 14.46 10.84
CA PRO A 92 25.51 13.47 11.81
C PRO A 92 24.70 13.66 13.09
N PRO A 93 23.91 12.65 13.53
CA PRO A 93 23.20 12.74 14.80
C PRO A 93 24.19 12.69 15.96
N ALA A 94 23.82 13.26 17.11
CA ALA A 94 24.62 13.19 18.33
C ALA A 94 24.88 11.73 18.79
N GLY A 95 24.05 10.78 18.36
CA GLY A 95 24.28 9.34 18.44
C GLY A 95 23.60 8.60 17.29
N TYR A 96 24.35 7.74 16.58
CA TYR A 96 23.78 6.88 15.55
C TYR A 96 23.14 5.64 16.17
N ASN A 97 21.86 5.40 15.88
CA ASN A 97 21.18 4.17 16.25
C ASN A 97 20.74 3.43 14.95
N PRO A 98 21.29 2.23 14.67
CA PRO A 98 20.89 1.42 13.53
C PRO A 98 19.39 1.10 13.44
N VAL A 99 18.68 1.15 14.57
CA VAL A 99 17.23 0.95 14.62
C VAL A 99 16.48 2.01 13.80
N TYR A 100 17.00 3.24 13.71
CA TYR A 100 16.38 4.27 12.86
C TYR A 100 16.54 3.97 11.37
N THR A 101 17.71 3.48 10.94
CA THR A 101 17.92 2.98 9.56
C THR A 101 17.02 1.80 9.26
N LEU A 102 16.83 0.90 10.23
CA LEU A 102 15.90 -0.21 10.09
C LEU A 102 14.45 0.30 9.95
N ALA A 103 14.05 1.30 10.73
CA ALA A 103 12.72 1.91 10.63
C ALA A 103 12.47 2.51 9.24
N THR A 104 13.43 3.24 8.67
CA THR A 104 13.29 3.81 7.32
C THR A 104 13.27 2.72 6.24
N ALA A 105 14.07 1.67 6.37
CA ALA A 105 14.05 0.50 5.48
C ALA A 105 12.70 -0.23 5.51
N ILE A 106 12.16 -0.48 6.70
CA ILE A 106 10.84 -1.11 6.91
C ILE A 106 9.72 -0.26 6.28
N ASN A 107 9.82 1.07 6.40
CA ASN A 107 8.85 1.98 5.79
C ASN A 107 8.74 1.79 4.27
N GLY A 108 9.88 1.68 3.58
CA GLY A 108 9.91 1.42 2.14
C GLY A 108 9.50 -0.01 1.76
N LEU A 109 9.86 -0.99 2.59
CA LEU A 109 9.46 -2.39 2.38
C LEU A 109 7.94 -2.54 2.44
N ILE A 110 7.32 -2.11 3.55
CA ILE A 110 5.88 -2.29 3.79
C ILE A 110 5.08 -1.57 2.72
N SER A 111 5.40 -0.30 2.40
CA SER A 111 4.69 0.42 1.36
C SER A 111 4.77 -0.29 0.01
N GLY A 112 5.92 -0.92 -0.31
CA GLY A 112 6.08 -1.70 -1.53
C GLY A 112 5.37 -3.04 -1.54
N ILE A 113 5.21 -3.72 -0.41
CA ILE A 113 4.37 -4.93 -0.31
C ILE A 113 2.93 -4.58 -0.66
N PHE A 114 2.40 -3.51 -0.07
CA PHE A 114 1.03 -3.06 -0.34
C PHE A 114 0.87 -2.51 -1.76
N GLY A 115 1.85 -1.76 -2.27
CA GLY A 115 1.89 -1.33 -3.67
C GLY A 115 1.82 -2.50 -4.63
N PHE A 116 2.66 -3.51 -4.41
CA PHE A 116 2.66 -4.75 -5.21
C PHE A 116 1.31 -5.49 -5.11
N TYR A 117 0.78 -5.69 -3.91
CA TYR A 117 -0.48 -6.39 -3.71
C TYR A 117 -1.67 -5.67 -4.37
N PHE A 118 -1.84 -4.37 -4.10
CA PHE A 118 -2.99 -3.62 -4.63
C PHE A 118 -2.84 -3.28 -6.12
N ILE A 119 -1.67 -2.82 -6.57
CA ILE A 119 -1.48 -2.35 -7.96
C ILE A 119 -1.23 -3.50 -8.91
N ASN A 120 -0.46 -4.52 -8.51
CA ASN A 120 -0.13 -5.61 -9.43
C ASN A 120 -1.14 -6.75 -9.33
N ILE A 121 -1.48 -7.22 -8.14
CA ILE A 121 -2.36 -8.38 -7.96
C ILE A 121 -3.83 -7.97 -8.08
N LEU A 122 -4.30 -7.12 -7.16
CA LEU A 122 -5.73 -6.79 -7.04
C LEU A 122 -6.24 -6.04 -8.29
N LYS A 123 -5.53 -5.00 -8.73
CA LYS A 123 -5.93 -4.22 -9.91
C LYS A 123 -6.00 -5.07 -11.18
N THR A 124 -5.08 -6.02 -11.32
CA THR A 124 -4.99 -6.88 -12.52
C THR A 124 -6.01 -8.00 -12.48
N ALA A 125 -6.16 -8.69 -11.34
CA ALA A 125 -7.12 -9.78 -11.18
C ALA A 125 -8.58 -9.32 -11.38
N TYR A 126 -8.85 -8.04 -11.12
CA TYR A 126 -10.17 -7.44 -11.23
C TYR A 126 -10.24 -6.34 -12.29
N SER A 127 -9.28 -6.32 -13.22
CA SER A 127 -9.31 -5.41 -14.35
C SER A 127 -10.40 -5.82 -15.35
N LYS A 128 -10.94 -4.83 -16.06
CA LYS A 128 -11.92 -5.03 -17.12
C LYS A 128 -11.38 -5.98 -18.19
N GLU A 129 -10.13 -5.80 -18.59
CA GLU A 129 -9.45 -6.59 -19.62
C GLU A 129 -9.32 -8.06 -19.19
N TYR A 130 -8.93 -8.31 -17.94
CA TYR A 130 -8.81 -9.67 -17.40
C TYR A 130 -10.17 -10.38 -17.36
N LEU A 131 -11.23 -9.70 -16.93
CA LEU A 131 -12.59 -10.26 -16.92
C LEU A 131 -13.09 -10.59 -18.34
N ILE A 132 -12.78 -9.73 -19.32
CA ILE A 132 -13.06 -9.98 -20.74
C ILE A 132 -12.33 -11.23 -21.23
N GLN A 133 -11.03 -11.34 -20.95
CA GLN A 133 -10.22 -12.47 -21.39
C GLN A 133 -10.67 -13.78 -20.75
N LYS A 134 -10.99 -13.77 -19.44
CA LYS A 134 -11.53 -14.93 -18.73
C LYS A 134 -12.86 -15.39 -19.34
N THR A 135 -13.72 -14.46 -19.70
CA THR A 135 -15.01 -14.75 -20.35
C THR A 135 -14.82 -15.31 -21.76
N MET A 136 -13.92 -14.71 -22.55
CA MET A 136 -13.54 -15.21 -23.87
C MET A 136 -12.97 -16.62 -23.82
N ARG A 137 -12.12 -16.93 -22.83
CA ARG A 137 -11.57 -18.26 -22.65
C ARG A 137 -12.65 -19.31 -22.36
N LYS A 138 -13.66 -18.96 -21.55
CA LYS A 138 -14.83 -19.83 -21.33
C LYS A 138 -15.63 -20.06 -22.62
N ILE A 139 -15.87 -18.99 -23.39
CA ILE A 139 -16.58 -19.09 -24.67
C ILE A 139 -15.81 -19.99 -25.64
N ASN A 140 -14.49 -19.86 -25.73
CA ASN A 140 -13.66 -20.70 -26.60
C ASN A 140 -13.73 -22.19 -26.21
N ILE A 141 -13.69 -22.50 -24.91
CA ILE A 141 -13.83 -23.90 -24.44
C ILE A 141 -15.22 -24.44 -24.77
N LEU A 142 -16.27 -23.65 -24.57
CA LEU A 142 -17.63 -24.05 -24.95
C LEU A 142 -17.78 -24.21 -26.46
N SER A 143 -17.12 -23.38 -27.27
CA SER A 143 -17.12 -23.51 -28.72
C SER A 143 -16.53 -24.85 -29.17
N ILE A 144 -15.46 -25.32 -28.53
CA ILE A 144 -14.87 -26.64 -28.82
C ILE A 144 -15.87 -27.74 -28.47
N LYS A 145 -16.47 -27.70 -27.27
CA LYS A 145 -17.49 -28.67 -26.84
C LYS A 145 -18.73 -28.67 -27.73
N TYR A 146 -19.12 -27.51 -28.24
CA TYR A 146 -20.22 -27.38 -29.20
C TYR A 146 -19.91 -28.12 -30.51
N HIS A 147 -18.70 -27.94 -31.05
CA HIS A 147 -18.28 -28.67 -32.25
C HIS A 147 -18.22 -30.18 -32.01
N GLU A 148 -17.72 -30.63 -30.85
CA GLU A 148 -17.71 -32.04 -30.47
C GLU A 148 -19.13 -32.64 -30.35
N ALA A 149 -20.07 -31.93 -29.72
CA ALA A 149 -21.46 -32.37 -29.60
C ALA A 149 -22.14 -32.50 -30.97
N LYS A 150 -21.87 -31.54 -31.87
CA LYS A 150 -22.39 -31.56 -33.25
C LYS A 150 -21.82 -32.71 -34.07
N LEU A 151 -20.56 -33.08 -33.87
CA LEU A 151 -19.94 -34.26 -34.50
C LEU A 151 -20.55 -35.59 -34.01
N ARG A 152 -21.12 -35.60 -32.79
CA ARG A 152 -21.80 -36.78 -32.21
C ARG A 152 -23.29 -36.84 -32.56
N ASN A 153 -23.81 -35.91 -33.36
CA ASN A 153 -25.25 -35.75 -33.64
C ASN A 153 -26.13 -35.63 -32.37
N ASP A 154 -25.58 -35.07 -31.28
CA ASP A 154 -26.33 -34.78 -30.07
C ASP A 154 -26.87 -33.34 -30.13
N ASP A 155 -28.00 -33.19 -30.82
CA ASP A 155 -28.60 -31.89 -31.10
C ASP A 155 -29.02 -31.14 -29.82
N ILE A 156 -29.56 -31.86 -28.84
CA ILE A 156 -30.00 -31.32 -27.54
C ILE A 156 -28.81 -30.70 -26.78
N LEU A 157 -27.69 -31.43 -26.72
CA LEU A 157 -26.49 -30.93 -26.06
C LEU A 157 -25.88 -29.75 -26.82
N SER A 158 -25.86 -29.80 -28.16
CA SER A 158 -25.32 -28.74 -29.00
C SER A 158 -26.09 -27.42 -28.83
N GLU A 159 -27.43 -27.47 -28.81
CA GLU A 159 -28.29 -26.31 -28.64
C GLU A 159 -28.12 -25.70 -27.25
N LYS A 160 -28.06 -26.53 -26.21
CA LYS A 160 -27.80 -26.08 -24.84
C LYS A 160 -26.46 -25.35 -24.70
N ILE A 161 -25.41 -25.83 -25.38
CA ILE A 161 -24.10 -25.17 -25.38
C ILE A 161 -24.15 -23.85 -26.18
N ALA A 162 -24.85 -23.82 -27.32
CA ALA A 162 -25.03 -22.61 -28.12
C ALA A 162 -25.74 -21.50 -27.34
N LEU A 163 -26.83 -21.83 -26.64
CA LEU A 163 -27.53 -20.90 -25.75
C LEU A 163 -26.62 -20.36 -24.65
N LYS A 164 -25.78 -21.22 -24.05
CA LYS A 164 -24.79 -20.81 -23.04
C LYS A 164 -23.75 -19.83 -23.61
N ILE A 165 -23.30 -20.04 -24.86
CA ILE A 165 -22.37 -19.15 -25.54
C ILE A 165 -23.04 -17.79 -25.82
N LEU A 166 -24.30 -17.78 -26.27
CA LEU A 166 -25.07 -16.55 -26.50
C LEU A 166 -25.26 -15.75 -25.21
N GLU A 167 -25.60 -16.42 -24.10
CA GLU A 167 -25.73 -15.81 -22.78
C GLU A 167 -24.41 -15.17 -22.30
N LEU A 168 -23.28 -15.85 -22.51
CA LEU A 168 -21.97 -15.31 -22.13
C LEU A 168 -21.55 -14.13 -23.01
N ASN A 169 -21.87 -14.17 -24.31
CA ASN A 169 -21.61 -13.06 -25.24
C ASN A 169 -22.46 -11.83 -24.93
N SER A 170 -23.74 -12.01 -24.59
CA SER A 170 -24.63 -10.91 -24.20
C SER A 170 -24.15 -10.27 -22.89
N LYS A 171 -23.81 -11.07 -21.87
CA LYS A 171 -23.20 -10.58 -20.62
C LYS A 171 -21.89 -9.84 -20.87
N LYS A 172 -21.02 -10.34 -21.73
CA LYS A 172 -19.77 -9.66 -22.11
C LYS A 172 -20.00 -8.27 -22.72
N LYS A 173 -21.07 -8.08 -23.52
CA LYS A 173 -21.34 -6.80 -24.19
C LYS A 173 -21.93 -5.74 -23.24
N TYR A 174 -22.81 -6.15 -22.32
CA TYR A 174 -23.54 -5.22 -21.43
C TYR A 174 -22.91 -5.01 -20.04
N VAL A 175 -22.19 -5.99 -19.47
CA VAL A 175 -21.73 -5.97 -18.06
C VAL A 175 -20.33 -5.34 -17.90
N VAL A 176 -19.61 -5.10 -19.00
CA VAL A 176 -18.15 -5.02 -18.93
C VAL A 176 -17.57 -3.62 -18.68
N SER A 177 -18.31 -2.52 -18.85
CA SER A 177 -17.77 -1.17 -18.54
C SER A 177 -18.07 -0.70 -17.11
N GLU A 178 -19.34 -0.60 -16.72
CA GLU A 178 -19.70 -0.04 -15.40
C GLU A 178 -19.62 -1.06 -14.26
N HIS A 179 -20.05 -2.30 -14.52
CA HIS A 179 -20.12 -3.33 -13.48
C HIS A 179 -18.72 -3.77 -13.03
N ALA A 180 -17.75 -3.82 -13.95
CA ALA A 180 -16.35 -4.13 -13.63
C ALA A 180 -15.74 -3.07 -12.69
N LEU A 181 -15.99 -1.78 -12.94
CA LEU A 181 -15.49 -0.68 -12.11
C LEU A 181 -16.12 -0.69 -10.70
N ARG A 182 -17.43 -0.94 -10.60
CA ARG A 182 -18.10 -1.10 -9.29
C ARG A 182 -17.57 -2.33 -8.55
N TYR A 183 -17.41 -3.45 -9.23
CA TYR A 183 -16.91 -4.68 -8.64
C TYR A 183 -15.49 -4.49 -8.09
N GLN A 184 -14.62 -3.82 -8.86
CA GLN A 184 -13.27 -3.48 -8.42
C GLN A 184 -13.29 -2.58 -7.17
N LYS A 185 -14.12 -1.52 -7.14
CA LYS A 185 -14.28 -0.68 -5.94
C LYS A 185 -14.72 -1.49 -4.72
N ASN A 186 -15.70 -2.39 -4.89
CA ASN A 186 -16.22 -3.21 -3.80
C ASN A 186 -15.17 -4.18 -3.24
N ILE A 187 -14.33 -4.76 -4.08
CA ILE A 187 -13.23 -5.61 -3.64
C ILE A 187 -12.19 -4.80 -2.87
N TYR A 188 -11.80 -3.63 -3.38
CA TYR A 188 -10.88 -2.75 -2.67
C TYR A 188 -11.42 -2.35 -1.31
N LEU A 189 -12.72 -2.04 -1.22
CA LEU A 189 -13.41 -1.75 0.03
C LEU A 189 -13.35 -2.94 1.00
N PHE A 190 -13.75 -4.14 0.55
CA PHE A 190 -13.78 -5.33 1.40
C PHE A 190 -12.38 -5.68 1.93
N VAL A 191 -11.40 -5.74 1.04
CA VAL A 191 -10.02 -6.09 1.39
C VAL A 191 -9.39 -5.04 2.31
N SER A 192 -9.61 -3.75 2.05
CA SER A 192 -9.07 -2.68 2.90
C SER A 192 -9.69 -2.65 4.30
N ILE A 193 -11.01 -2.83 4.42
CA ILE A 193 -11.68 -2.91 5.72
C ILE A 193 -11.16 -4.10 6.51
N LEU A 194 -11.03 -5.28 5.89
CA LEU A 194 -10.49 -6.47 6.55
C LEU A 194 -9.08 -6.24 7.08
N LEU A 195 -8.22 -5.60 6.29
CA LEU A 195 -6.83 -5.30 6.67
C LEU A 195 -6.76 -4.27 7.81
N ILE A 196 -7.59 -3.22 7.80
CA ILE A 196 -7.60 -2.22 8.87
C ILE A 196 -8.22 -2.80 10.16
N ILE A 197 -9.25 -3.64 10.06
CA ILE A 197 -9.79 -4.38 11.20
C ILE A 197 -8.70 -5.25 11.83
N LEU A 198 -7.85 -5.90 11.03
CA LEU A 198 -6.72 -6.67 11.56
C LEU A 198 -5.77 -5.78 12.37
N VAL A 199 -5.46 -4.57 11.88
CA VAL A 199 -4.62 -3.59 12.61
C VAL A 199 -5.26 -3.18 13.94
N ILE A 200 -6.55 -2.86 13.94
CA ILE A 200 -7.31 -2.50 15.15
C ILE A 200 -7.32 -3.68 16.13
N ALA A 201 -7.53 -4.90 15.64
CA ALA A 201 -7.53 -6.10 16.46
C ALA A 201 -6.17 -6.37 17.08
N THR A 202 -5.07 -6.25 16.32
CA THR A 202 -3.71 -6.41 16.85
C THR A 202 -3.38 -5.38 17.91
N ASN A 203 -3.72 -4.12 17.68
CA ASN A 203 -3.52 -3.03 18.64
C ASN A 203 -4.31 -3.28 19.93
N THR A 204 -5.58 -3.66 19.78
CA THR A 204 -6.45 -3.96 20.92
C THR A 204 -5.92 -5.14 21.74
N LEU A 205 -5.50 -6.21 21.08
CA LEU A 205 -4.92 -7.39 21.75
C LEU A 205 -3.63 -7.05 22.51
N VAL A 206 -2.75 -6.24 21.92
CA VAL A 206 -1.52 -5.80 22.57
C VAL A 206 -1.82 -5.04 23.86
N VAL A 207 -2.71 -4.05 23.82
CA VAL A 207 -3.01 -3.23 25.01
C VAL A 207 -3.84 -3.97 26.05
N LEU A 208 -4.71 -4.91 25.66
CA LEU A 208 -5.45 -5.73 26.63
C LEU A 208 -4.56 -6.74 27.37
N ASN A 209 -3.50 -7.24 26.72
CA ASN A 209 -2.56 -8.17 27.37
C ASN A 209 -1.47 -7.47 28.20
N MET A 210 -1.39 -6.14 28.17
CA MET A 210 -0.40 -5.39 28.96
C MET A 210 -0.78 -5.34 30.45
N PRO A 211 0.18 -5.51 31.38
CA PRO A 211 -0.06 -5.33 32.82
C PRO A 211 -0.37 -3.86 33.18
N ASP A 212 -1.28 -3.63 34.13
CA ASP A 212 -1.67 -2.27 34.53
C ASP A 212 -0.50 -1.43 35.05
N LYS A 213 0.43 -2.05 35.78
CA LYS A 213 1.67 -1.40 36.27
C LYS A 213 2.51 -0.76 35.15
N VAL A 214 2.44 -1.29 33.93
CA VAL A 214 3.16 -0.74 32.77
C VAL A 214 2.38 0.44 32.19
N ILE A 215 1.05 0.36 32.19
CA ILE A 215 0.15 1.40 31.69
C ILE A 215 0.17 2.64 32.59
N ASP A 216 0.25 2.44 33.91
CA ASP A 216 0.32 3.50 34.92
C ASP A 216 1.56 4.40 34.76
N ASN A 217 2.65 3.84 34.20
CA ASN A 217 3.88 4.57 33.92
C ASN A 217 3.77 5.41 32.63
N GLY A 218 2.73 5.24 31.83
CA GLY A 218 2.53 5.98 30.59
C GLY A 218 1.89 7.35 30.78
N ILE A 219 1.91 8.15 29.71
CA ILE A 219 1.22 9.45 29.67
C ILE A 219 -0.29 9.27 29.86
N ILE A 220 -0.85 8.17 29.34
CA ILE A 220 -2.26 7.82 29.47
C ILE A 220 -2.38 6.62 30.40
N GLN A 221 -2.78 6.89 31.63
CA GLN A 221 -2.85 5.90 32.70
C GLN A 221 -4.10 5.00 32.61
N ASN A 222 -5.13 5.43 31.85
CA ASN A 222 -6.33 4.62 31.68
C ASN A 222 -6.27 3.80 30.39
N ARG A 223 -6.29 2.47 30.54
CA ARG A 223 -6.27 1.47 29.46
C ARG A 223 -7.31 1.71 28.37
N TYR A 224 -8.55 2.03 28.73
CA TYR A 224 -9.63 2.21 27.76
C TYR A 224 -9.47 3.53 26.98
N TRP A 225 -8.99 4.58 27.64
CA TRP A 225 -8.66 5.84 26.96
C TRP A 225 -7.48 5.66 26.00
N LEU A 226 -6.44 4.92 26.40
CA LEU A 226 -5.32 4.59 25.53
C LEU A 226 -5.79 3.81 24.29
N LEU A 227 -6.63 2.80 24.47
CA LEU A 227 -7.25 2.04 23.38
C LEU A 227 -8.07 2.94 22.45
N GLY A 228 -8.87 3.85 23.01
CA GLY A 228 -9.70 4.78 22.25
C GLY A 228 -8.86 5.70 21.37
N ILE A 229 -7.85 6.35 21.96
CA ILE A 229 -6.95 7.28 21.24
C ILE A 229 -6.14 6.55 20.18
N MET A 230 -5.62 5.36 20.49
CA MET A 230 -4.86 4.57 19.53
C MET A 230 -5.70 4.15 18.32
N ASN A 231 -6.98 3.83 18.52
CA ASN A 231 -7.84 3.32 17.46
C ASN A 231 -8.61 4.39 16.69
N ILE A 232 -8.72 5.63 17.20
CA ILE A 232 -9.53 6.69 16.56
C ILE A 232 -9.06 6.99 15.13
N GLY A 233 -7.75 7.02 14.90
CA GLY A 233 -7.18 7.23 13.56
C GLY A 233 -7.59 6.14 12.57
N PHE A 234 -7.54 4.88 12.99
CA PHE A 234 -7.93 3.74 12.15
C PHE A 234 -9.44 3.68 11.91
N VAL A 235 -10.27 4.01 12.90
CA VAL A 235 -11.72 4.12 12.73
C VAL A 235 -12.07 5.19 11.70
N LEU A 236 -11.43 6.36 11.78
CA LEU A 236 -11.61 7.42 10.78
C LEU A 236 -11.20 6.97 9.37
N MET A 237 -10.14 6.17 9.23
CA MET A 237 -9.74 5.59 7.94
C MET A 237 -10.80 4.66 7.36
N VAL A 238 -11.42 3.81 8.20
CA VAL A 238 -12.53 2.93 7.77
C VAL A 238 -13.71 3.77 7.28
N LEU A 239 -14.10 4.79 8.04
CA LEU A 239 -15.18 5.71 7.64
C LEU A 239 -14.86 6.41 6.32
N PHE A 240 -13.63 6.86 6.13
CA PHE A 240 -13.21 7.50 4.89
C PHE A 240 -13.25 6.55 3.69
N ILE A 241 -12.85 5.29 3.86
CA ILE A 241 -12.94 4.28 2.78
C ILE A 241 -14.42 4.02 2.43
N LEU A 242 -15.28 3.89 3.44
CA LEU A 242 -16.72 3.68 3.24
C LEU A 242 -17.37 4.85 2.50
N ILE A 243 -17.14 6.09 2.96
CA ILE A 243 -17.67 7.30 2.33
C ILE A 243 -17.06 7.49 0.94
N GLY A 244 -15.74 7.32 0.84
CA GLY A 244 -14.95 7.46 -0.38
C GLY A 244 -15.41 6.55 -1.52
N ARG A 245 -16.00 5.39 -1.20
CA ARG A 245 -16.61 4.48 -2.19
C ARG A 245 -17.64 5.21 -3.06
N PHE A 246 -18.46 6.05 -2.42
CA PHE A 246 -19.57 6.75 -3.05
C PHE A 246 -19.19 8.13 -3.58
N THR A 247 -18.27 8.83 -2.90
CA THR A 247 -17.92 10.22 -3.25
C THR A 247 -16.78 10.31 -4.27
N LEU A 248 -15.80 9.40 -4.25
CA LEU A 248 -14.60 9.51 -5.08
C LEU A 248 -14.75 8.85 -6.45
N LYS A 249 -14.11 9.46 -7.46
CA LYS A 249 -13.94 8.86 -8.80
C LYS A 249 -13.18 7.52 -8.68
N THR A 250 -13.53 6.55 -9.53
CA THR A 250 -12.98 5.18 -9.46
C THR A 250 -11.45 5.12 -9.47
N ASN A 251 -10.81 5.87 -10.38
CA ASN A 251 -9.35 5.89 -10.45
C ASN A 251 -8.70 6.50 -9.19
N THR A 252 -9.31 7.55 -8.64
CA THR A 252 -8.85 8.17 -7.38
C THR A 252 -9.00 7.21 -6.21
N TYR A 253 -10.16 6.55 -6.10
CA TYR A 253 -10.44 5.57 -5.05
C TYR A 253 -9.45 4.40 -5.06
N ILE A 254 -9.20 3.81 -6.23
CA ILE A 254 -8.27 2.68 -6.41
C ILE A 254 -6.83 3.07 -6.04
N ASN A 255 -6.46 4.35 -6.18
CA ASN A 255 -5.13 4.84 -5.85
C ASN A 255 -4.98 5.24 -4.37
N ILE A 256 -6.00 5.84 -3.75
CA ILE A 256 -5.91 6.32 -2.37
C ILE A 256 -6.13 5.22 -1.33
N VAL A 257 -7.01 4.25 -1.60
CA VAL A 257 -7.32 3.17 -0.64
C VAL A 257 -6.09 2.35 -0.26
N PRO A 258 -5.23 1.90 -1.20
CA PRO A 258 -3.99 1.21 -0.83
C PRO A 258 -3.08 2.06 0.06
N ILE A 259 -3.03 3.38 -0.17
CA ILE A 259 -2.22 4.33 0.60
C ILE A 259 -2.71 4.45 2.03
N ILE A 260 -4.03 4.47 2.22
CA ILE A 260 -4.67 4.45 3.54
C ILE A 260 -4.30 3.16 4.28
N VAL A 261 -4.48 2.01 3.63
CA VAL A 261 -4.23 0.70 4.24
C VAL A 261 -2.77 0.54 4.66
N PHE A 262 -1.82 0.85 3.78
CA PHE A 262 -0.42 0.67 4.15
C PHE A 262 0.02 1.70 5.18
N SER A 263 -0.53 2.93 5.17
CA SER A 263 -0.26 3.92 6.22
C SER A 263 -0.70 3.40 7.60
N ALA A 264 -1.83 2.68 7.66
CA ALA A 264 -2.28 2.07 8.91
C ALA A 264 -1.30 1.00 9.42
N TYR A 265 -0.83 0.11 8.52
CA TYR A 265 0.15 -0.92 8.87
C TYR A 265 1.53 -0.37 9.22
N LEU A 266 1.96 0.69 8.53
CA LEU A 266 3.21 1.37 8.85
C LEU A 266 3.18 1.90 10.27
N GLU A 267 2.05 2.44 10.71
CA GLU A 267 1.95 2.97 12.06
C GLU A 267 2.00 1.86 13.12
N LEU A 268 1.29 0.75 12.89
CA LEU A 268 1.36 -0.45 13.74
C LEU A 268 2.80 -0.92 13.96
N VAL A 269 3.62 -0.90 12.91
CA VAL A 269 5.03 -1.36 12.97
C VAL A 269 5.95 -0.26 13.50
N ASN A 270 5.73 1.00 13.14
CA ASN A 270 6.62 2.10 13.52
C ASN A 270 6.51 2.45 15.00
N VAL A 271 5.33 2.37 15.62
CA VAL A 271 5.16 2.71 17.05
C VAL A 271 6.14 1.93 17.94
N PRO A 272 6.21 0.59 17.91
CA PRO A 272 7.16 -0.16 18.75
C PRO A 272 8.62 0.07 18.34
N VAL A 273 8.92 0.12 17.03
CA VAL A 273 10.30 0.28 16.54
C VAL A 273 10.88 1.64 16.92
N LEU A 274 10.11 2.72 16.73
CA LEU A 274 10.55 4.06 17.08
C LEU A 274 10.61 4.25 18.59
N SER A 275 9.66 3.71 19.34
CA SER A 275 9.70 3.78 20.82
C SER A 275 10.95 3.10 21.38
N TYR A 276 11.36 1.97 20.79
CA TYR A 276 12.58 1.29 21.18
C TYR A 276 13.84 2.09 20.78
N ALA A 277 13.83 2.70 19.58
CA ALA A 277 14.93 3.53 19.14
C ALA A 277 15.13 4.76 20.05
N ASP A 278 14.04 5.41 20.43
CA ASP A 278 14.02 6.59 21.30
C ASP A 278 14.41 6.26 22.75
N LEU A 279 14.01 5.08 23.25
CA LEU A 279 14.44 4.60 24.55
C LEU A 279 15.97 4.51 24.68
N ILE A 280 16.63 4.02 23.62
CA ILE A 280 18.08 3.83 23.58
C ILE A 280 18.81 5.16 23.35
N SER A 281 18.27 6.02 22.49
CA SER A 281 18.96 7.24 22.04
C SER A 281 18.75 8.45 22.95
N LEU A 282 17.54 8.62 23.49
CA LEU A 282 17.13 9.78 24.29
C LEU A 282 16.74 9.42 25.72
N GLY A 283 16.35 8.17 25.96
CA GLY A 283 15.90 7.70 27.26
C GLY A 283 17.03 7.24 28.20
N SER A 284 16.62 6.62 29.30
CA SER A 284 17.51 6.01 30.31
C SER A 284 18.15 4.70 29.84
N GLY A 285 17.75 4.18 28.67
CA GLY A 285 18.06 2.81 28.23
C GLY A 285 17.32 1.71 29.00
N ASN A 286 16.49 2.07 30.01
CA ASN A 286 15.78 1.11 30.83
C ASN A 286 14.47 0.65 30.17
N ILE A 287 14.35 -0.65 29.89
CA ILE A 287 13.18 -1.25 29.23
C ILE A 287 11.87 -0.94 29.99
N LYS A 288 11.92 -0.67 31.30
CA LYS A 288 10.75 -0.29 32.10
C LYS A 288 10.09 1.02 31.64
N ASP A 289 10.84 1.91 31.00
CA ASP A 289 10.37 3.24 30.56
C ASP A 289 9.86 3.22 29.10
N ILE A 290 9.93 2.07 28.40
CA ILE A 290 9.54 1.96 26.99
C ILE A 290 8.09 2.41 26.74
N PHE A 291 7.23 2.23 27.75
CA PHE A 291 5.82 2.55 27.63
C PHE A 291 5.53 4.06 27.62
N ILE A 292 6.40 4.87 28.20
CA ILE A 292 6.32 6.33 28.11
C ILE A 292 6.46 6.74 26.63
N TRP A 293 7.47 6.20 25.96
CA TRP A 293 7.72 6.43 24.54
C TRP A 293 6.58 5.89 23.67
N ILE A 294 6.10 4.67 23.92
CA ILE A 294 4.94 4.10 23.22
C ILE A 294 3.72 5.02 23.37
N SER A 295 3.42 5.48 24.58
CA SER A 295 2.29 6.39 24.84
C SER A 295 2.42 7.71 24.08
N GLN A 296 3.64 8.25 24.00
CA GLN A 296 3.92 9.49 23.26
C GLN A 296 3.69 9.31 21.75
N HIS A 297 4.16 8.19 21.18
CA HIS A 297 3.92 7.86 19.77
C HIS A 297 2.42 7.64 19.51
N ILE A 298 1.71 6.91 20.38
CA ILE A 298 0.26 6.67 20.27
C ILE A 298 -0.53 7.97 20.28
N LEU A 299 -0.19 8.93 21.14
CA LEU A 299 -0.91 10.21 21.23
C LEU A 299 -0.86 11.00 19.91
N SER A 300 0.30 10.98 19.24
CA SER A 300 0.49 11.65 17.94
C SER A 300 -0.04 10.85 16.75
N SER A 301 -0.32 9.56 16.95
CA SER A 301 -0.59 8.58 15.91
C SER A 301 -1.78 8.95 15.00
N PRO A 302 -2.95 9.37 15.53
CA PRO A 302 -4.09 9.70 14.68
C PRO A 302 -3.80 10.82 13.68
N LEU A 303 -3.10 11.87 14.10
CA LEU A 303 -2.72 12.99 13.23
C LEU A 303 -1.67 12.57 12.21
N LYS A 304 -0.65 11.84 12.66
CA LYS A 304 0.47 11.36 11.85
C LYS A 304 0.00 10.45 10.71
N ILE A 305 -0.94 9.55 11.00
CA ILE A 305 -1.55 8.64 10.03
C ILE A 305 -2.19 9.42 8.87
N TRP A 306 -2.99 10.44 9.18
CA TRP A 306 -3.71 11.25 8.19
C TRP A 306 -2.78 12.13 7.38
N PHE A 307 -1.83 12.78 8.06
CA PHE A 307 -0.82 13.60 7.42
C PHE A 307 -0.01 12.76 6.41
N ASN A 308 0.47 11.59 6.81
CA ASN A 308 1.19 10.66 5.91
C ASN A 308 0.35 10.26 4.71
N THR A 309 -0.90 9.85 4.94
CA THR A 309 -1.82 9.44 3.87
C THR A 309 -2.00 10.55 2.83
N PHE A 310 -2.25 11.78 3.28
CA PHE A 310 -2.46 12.93 2.40
C PHE A 310 -1.21 13.21 1.57
N VAL A 311 -0.06 13.40 2.20
CA VAL A 311 1.16 13.78 1.47
C VAL A 311 1.58 12.70 0.49
N ILE A 312 1.57 11.43 0.90
CA ILE A 312 1.90 10.30 0.01
C ILE A 312 0.95 10.28 -1.19
N PHE A 313 -0.35 10.50 -0.99
CA PHE A 313 -1.31 10.52 -2.09
C PHE A 313 -0.99 11.62 -3.11
N PHE A 314 -0.70 12.85 -2.67
CA PHE A 314 -0.31 13.94 -3.58
C PHE A 314 0.98 13.61 -4.30
N THR A 315 2.02 13.20 -3.59
CA THR A 315 3.32 12.84 -4.19
C THR A 315 3.17 11.71 -5.19
N TYR A 316 2.44 10.65 -4.85
CA TYR A 316 2.14 9.55 -5.76
C TYR A 316 1.39 10.03 -7.01
N SER A 317 0.40 10.90 -6.86
CA SER A 317 -0.40 11.41 -7.99
C SER A 317 0.44 12.18 -9.01
N VAL A 318 1.53 12.82 -8.58
CA VAL A 318 2.48 13.54 -9.43
C VAL A 318 3.48 12.56 -10.04
N ILE A 319 4.15 11.76 -9.21
CA ILE A 319 5.25 10.88 -9.64
C ILE A 319 4.74 9.76 -10.55
N SER A 320 3.62 9.11 -10.21
CA SER A 320 3.07 8.01 -11.02
C SER A 320 2.73 8.45 -12.44
N LYS A 321 2.27 9.69 -12.64
CA LYS A 321 2.03 10.25 -13.97
C LYS A 321 3.32 10.44 -14.75
N LEU A 322 4.39 10.91 -14.09
CA LEU A 322 5.70 11.11 -14.73
C LEU A 322 6.36 9.78 -15.12
N VAL A 323 6.28 8.78 -14.25
CA VAL A 323 6.83 7.44 -14.51
C VAL A 323 6.10 6.80 -15.69
N ASN A 324 4.77 6.89 -15.73
CA ASN A 324 3.95 6.22 -16.76
C ASN A 324 3.73 7.06 -18.03
N LYS A 325 4.18 8.32 -18.06
CA LYS A 325 3.96 9.25 -19.19
C LYS A 325 4.37 8.69 -20.56
N ASN A 326 5.42 7.86 -20.59
CA ASN A 326 5.98 7.29 -21.82
C ASN A 326 5.68 5.80 -22.00
N GLU A 327 4.84 5.16 -21.18
CA GLU A 327 4.47 3.75 -21.41
C GLU A 327 3.64 3.55 -22.69
N ASN A 328 2.98 4.61 -23.16
CA ASN A 328 2.20 4.61 -24.40
C ASN A 328 2.96 5.17 -25.61
N LEU A 329 4.19 5.65 -25.43
CA LEU A 329 5.05 6.09 -26.53
C LEU A 329 5.88 4.88 -26.96
N VAL A 330 5.34 4.13 -27.93
CA VAL A 330 6.11 3.14 -28.68
C VAL A 330 7.07 3.96 -29.56
N TYR A 331 8.37 3.88 -29.28
CA TYR A 331 9.40 4.19 -30.27
C TYR A 331 9.67 2.94 -31.10
#